data_AF-D3IM73-F1
#
_entry.id   AF-D3IM73-F1
#
_cell.length_a   1.000
_cell.length_b   1.000
_cell.length_c   1.000
_cell.angle_alpha   90.00
_cell.angle_beta   90.00
_cell.angle_gamma   90.00
#
_symmetry.space_group_name_H-M   'P 1'
#
loop_
_entity.id
_entity.type
_entity.pdbx_description
1 polymer ?
#
loop_
_entity_poly.entity_id
_entity_poly.type
_entity_poly.pdbx_seq_one_letter_code
_entity_poly.pdbx_strand_id
1 'polypeptide(L)'
;MANNQLAFMRRVNDNQVYAKNIVGSISLNVQGAGKDVTVPGQLRMRKDEVIRLQAFVPLLGTEVGRVEFTPDYVLVIDRIHKEYIKADYNQMDFLRKNGLNFYSLQALFWNQLLLPDRPRITESDLNQFSVTFGGGSSNPITYSTGNFNYAWLADADNGRLRQTDITHQDATRGTSRLTWKYGDFKGVGVKMFPASQVFSMSSAAVKGGQTLQVSIKMNEVKTDEKWEAQTTVSPKYKRVKAQDVFNKILNM
;
A
#
# COMPACT_ATOMS: atom_id res chain seq x y z
N MET A 1 29.84 -14.06 6.32
CA MET A 1 28.93 -12.92 6.06
C MET A 1 27.72 -13.32 5.20
N ALA A 2 27.88 -14.00 4.06
CA ALA A 2 26.75 -14.45 3.21
C ALA A 2 25.69 -15.31 3.93
N ASN A 3 26.10 -16.27 4.77
CA ASN A 3 25.15 -17.11 5.53
C ASN A 3 24.29 -16.31 6.52
N ASN A 4 24.81 -15.22 7.10
CA ASN A 4 24.05 -14.39 8.05
C ASN A 4 23.00 -13.54 7.31
N GLN A 5 23.33 -13.05 6.11
CA GLN A 5 22.40 -12.29 5.28
C GLN A 5 21.21 -13.14 4.85
N LEU A 6 21.44 -14.32 4.27
CA LEU A 6 20.35 -15.19 3.84
C LEU A 6 19.47 -15.63 5.02
N ALA A 7 20.08 -15.96 6.17
CA ALA A 7 19.33 -16.30 7.39
C ALA A 7 18.47 -15.13 7.88
N PHE A 8 18.99 -13.90 7.83
CA PHE A 8 18.22 -12.70 8.18
C PHE A 8 17.08 -12.46 7.19
N MET A 9 17.35 -12.55 5.88
CA MET A 9 16.32 -12.37 4.85
C MET A 9 15.21 -13.42 4.93
N ARG A 10 15.54 -14.68 5.25
CA ARG A 10 14.55 -15.73 5.54
C ARG A 10 13.67 -15.32 6.72
N ARG A 11 14.27 -14.88 7.83
CA ARG A 11 13.53 -14.39 9.01
C ARG A 11 12.60 -13.23 8.67
N VAL A 12 13.06 -12.26 7.87
CA VAL A 12 12.24 -11.14 7.39
C VAL A 12 11.06 -11.67 6.57
N ASN A 13 11.32 -12.53 5.59
CA ASN A 13 10.29 -13.11 4.73
C ASN A 13 9.29 -13.98 5.51
N ASP A 14 9.73 -14.64 6.58
CA ASP A 14 8.89 -15.49 7.42
C ASP A 14 7.93 -14.68 8.30
N ASN A 15 8.04 -13.34 8.39
CA ASN A 15 7.07 -12.52 9.15
C ASN A 15 5.69 -12.44 8.46
N GLN A 16 5.58 -12.83 7.20
CA GLN A 16 4.33 -12.76 6.43
C GLN A 16 3.19 -13.52 7.11
N VAL A 17 2.02 -12.88 7.19
CA VAL A 17 0.79 -13.53 7.66
C VAL A 17 0.31 -14.58 6.64
N TYR A 18 -0.20 -15.71 7.15
CA TYR A 18 -0.73 -16.80 6.31
C TYR A 18 -2.20 -16.62 5.93
N ALA A 19 -2.93 -15.76 6.63
CA ALA A 19 -4.36 -15.56 6.42
C ALA A 19 -4.63 -15.13 4.97
N LYS A 20 -5.69 -15.69 4.35
CA LYS A 20 -6.13 -15.26 3.02
C LYS A 20 -6.84 -13.90 3.06
N ASN A 21 -7.53 -13.60 4.15
CA ASN A 21 -8.28 -12.36 4.32
C ASN A 21 -7.74 -11.55 5.51
N ILE A 22 -7.73 -10.23 5.36
CA ILE A 22 -7.59 -9.28 6.47
C ILE A 22 -8.74 -8.28 6.33
N VAL A 23 -9.59 -8.22 7.36
CA VAL A 23 -10.72 -7.29 7.39
C VAL A 23 -10.77 -6.56 8.73
N GLY A 24 -11.23 -5.32 8.73
CA GLY A 24 -11.38 -4.56 9.97
C GLY A 24 -11.99 -3.18 9.75
N SER A 25 -12.66 -2.68 10.78
CA SER A 25 -13.00 -1.25 10.84
C SER A 25 -11.73 -0.42 11.01
N ILE A 26 -11.68 0.72 10.32
CA ILE A 26 -10.51 1.61 10.33
C ILE A 26 -10.91 3.05 10.66
N SER A 27 -9.97 3.79 11.23
CA SER A 27 -9.90 5.23 11.10
C SER A 27 -8.98 5.55 9.92
N LEU A 28 -9.54 6.21 8.90
CA LEU A 28 -8.83 6.64 7.69
C LEU A 28 -8.60 8.15 7.78
N ASN A 29 -7.34 8.55 7.79
CA ASN A 29 -6.94 9.95 7.75
C ASN A 29 -6.24 10.25 6.42
N VAL A 30 -6.59 11.37 5.79
CA VAL A 30 -5.99 11.86 4.55
C VAL A 30 -5.54 13.30 4.77
N GLN A 31 -4.25 13.54 4.58
CA GLN A 31 -3.58 14.82 4.69
C GLN A 31 -2.93 15.20 3.36
N GLY A 32 -3.26 16.37 2.83
CA GLY A 32 -2.74 16.87 1.55
C GLY A 32 -3.58 18.02 1.02
N ALA A 33 -3.02 18.86 0.14
CA ALA A 33 -3.73 20.00 -0.46
C ALA A 33 -4.43 20.94 0.56
N GLY A 34 -3.80 21.19 1.70
CA GLY A 34 -4.36 22.03 2.78
C GLY A 34 -5.53 21.40 3.54
N LYS A 35 -5.81 20.11 3.32
CA LYS A 35 -6.85 19.35 4.03
C LYS A 35 -6.22 18.33 4.96
N ASP A 36 -6.83 18.15 6.13
CA ASP A 36 -6.58 17.05 7.07
C ASP A 36 -7.94 16.51 7.49
N VAL A 37 -8.32 15.35 6.94
CA VAL A 37 -9.65 14.79 7.11
C VAL A 37 -9.54 13.37 7.65
N THR A 38 -10.21 13.12 8.77
CA THR A 38 -10.34 11.79 9.36
C THR A 38 -11.79 11.32 9.26
N VAL A 39 -11.98 10.12 8.71
CA VAL A 39 -13.29 9.47 8.57
C VAL A 39 -13.23 8.02 9.03
N PRO A 40 -14.32 7.48 9.60
CA PRO A 40 -14.43 6.04 9.80
C PRO A 40 -14.48 5.32 8.45
N GLY A 41 -14.06 4.06 8.45
CA GLY A 41 -14.03 3.27 7.22
C GLY A 41 -13.92 1.78 7.48
N GLN A 42 -13.69 1.05 6.38
CA GLN A 42 -13.39 -0.37 6.42
C GLN A 42 -12.24 -0.72 5.49
N LEU A 43 -11.33 -1.55 5.98
CA LEU A 43 -10.33 -2.24 5.16
C LEU A 43 -10.80 -3.68 4.97
N ARG A 44 -10.84 -4.14 3.72
CA ARG A 44 -11.03 -5.55 3.38
C ARG A 44 -10.00 -5.95 2.34
N MET A 45 -9.24 -6.98 2.63
CA MET A 45 -8.22 -7.51 1.73
C MET A 45 -8.41 -9.00 1.58
N ARG A 46 -8.32 -9.49 0.35
CA ARG A 46 -8.21 -10.90 0.03
C ARG A 46 -6.98 -11.09 -0.85
N LYS A 47 -6.05 -11.90 -0.36
CA LYS A 47 -4.77 -12.14 -1.01
C LYS A 47 -4.96 -12.63 -2.44
N ASP A 48 -4.20 -12.03 -3.34
CA ASP A 48 -4.18 -12.24 -4.79
C ASP A 48 -5.48 -11.86 -5.52
N GLU A 49 -6.43 -11.19 -4.85
CA GLU A 49 -7.76 -10.93 -5.40
C GLU A 49 -8.18 -9.45 -5.28
N VAL A 50 -8.15 -8.88 -4.08
CA VAL A 50 -8.59 -7.48 -3.89
C VAL A 50 -8.01 -6.84 -2.63
N ILE A 51 -7.71 -5.53 -2.72
CA ILE A 51 -7.51 -4.63 -1.59
C ILE A 51 -8.58 -3.55 -1.69
N ARG A 52 -9.47 -3.47 -0.70
CA ARG A 52 -10.59 -2.53 -0.67
C ARG A 52 -10.49 -1.63 0.55
N LEU A 53 -10.54 -0.33 0.29
CA LEU A 53 -10.72 0.72 1.28
C LEU A 53 -12.07 1.38 1.07
N GLN A 54 -12.83 1.54 2.16
CA GLN A 54 -14.13 2.21 2.17
C GLN A 54 -14.10 3.35 3.18
N ALA A 55 -14.62 4.51 2.78
CA ALA A 55 -14.79 5.67 3.63
C ALA A 55 -16.28 5.91 3.92
N PHE A 56 -16.60 6.20 5.18
CA PHE A 56 -17.97 6.34 5.66
C PHE A 56 -18.22 7.74 6.24
N VAL A 57 -19.46 8.24 6.16
CA VAL A 57 -19.87 9.44 6.90
C VAL A 57 -19.80 9.15 8.40
N PRO A 58 -19.14 10.01 9.21
CA PRO A 58 -19.22 9.89 10.67
C PRO A 58 -20.67 9.82 11.17
N LEU A 59 -20.93 8.99 12.17
CA LEU A 59 -22.23 8.78 12.82
C LEU A 59 -23.33 8.11 11.95
N LEU A 60 -23.40 8.40 10.65
CA LEU A 60 -24.40 7.81 9.75
C LEU A 60 -23.99 6.43 9.20
N GLY A 61 -22.68 6.15 9.14
CA GLY A 61 -22.16 4.86 8.69
C GLY A 61 -22.38 4.56 7.20
N THR A 62 -22.89 5.52 6.43
CA THR A 62 -23.13 5.38 4.99
C THR A 62 -21.83 5.53 4.20
N GLU A 63 -21.66 4.70 3.16
CA GLU A 63 -20.49 4.78 2.29
C GLU A 63 -20.52 6.04 1.43
N VAL A 64 -19.42 6.81 1.48
CA VAL A 64 -19.18 7.99 0.63
C VAL A 64 -18.14 7.73 -0.46
N GLY A 65 -17.20 6.83 -0.18
CA GLY A 65 -16.11 6.53 -1.11
C GLY A 65 -15.63 5.10 -0.99
N ARG A 66 -15.19 4.55 -2.11
CA ARG A 66 -14.55 3.22 -2.18
C ARG A 66 -13.40 3.24 -3.16
N VAL A 67 -12.29 2.62 -2.78
CA VAL A 67 -11.19 2.28 -3.69
C VAL A 67 -10.98 0.77 -3.63
N GLU A 68 -10.88 0.14 -4.80
CA GLU A 68 -10.47 -1.25 -4.96
C GLU A 68 -9.26 -1.34 -5.87
N PHE A 69 -8.28 -2.11 -5.43
CA PHE A 69 -7.18 -2.59 -6.27
C PHE A 69 -7.38 -4.08 -6.47
N THR A 70 -7.35 -4.54 -7.71
CA THR A 70 -7.39 -5.96 -8.11
C THR A 70 -6.21 -6.23 -9.04
N PRO A 71 -5.87 -7.48 -9.38
CA PRO A 71 -4.84 -7.74 -10.39
C PRO A 71 -5.10 -7.05 -11.74
N ASP A 72 -6.38 -6.92 -12.12
CA ASP A 72 -6.77 -6.48 -13.47
C ASP A 72 -7.09 -4.98 -13.54
N TYR A 73 -7.61 -4.40 -12.46
CA TYR A 73 -8.11 -3.03 -12.48
C TYR A 73 -8.02 -2.33 -11.12
N VAL A 74 -8.08 -1.01 -11.20
CA VAL A 74 -8.39 -0.10 -10.09
C VAL A 74 -9.81 0.43 -10.28
N LEU A 75 -10.63 0.35 -9.22
CA LEU A 75 -11.98 0.90 -9.17
C LEU A 75 -12.05 1.96 -8.08
N VAL A 76 -12.50 3.16 -8.44
CA VAL A 76 -12.79 4.24 -7.50
C VAL A 76 -14.27 4.60 -7.64
N ILE A 77 -15.01 4.65 -6.54
CA ILE A 77 -16.41 5.03 -6.52
C ILE A 77 -16.58 6.23 -5.61
N ASP A 78 -17.18 7.28 -6.16
CA ASP A 78 -17.67 8.44 -5.43
C ASP A 78 -19.19 8.31 -5.30
N ARG A 79 -19.66 8.04 -4.07
CA ARG A 79 -21.09 7.85 -3.78
C ARG A 79 -21.83 9.18 -3.69
N ILE A 80 -21.13 10.28 -3.41
CA ILE A 80 -21.70 11.62 -3.26
C ILE A 80 -22.09 12.14 -4.65
N HIS A 81 -21.16 12.07 -5.61
CA HIS A 81 -21.37 12.54 -6.97
C HIS A 81 -21.96 11.47 -7.91
N LYS A 82 -22.10 10.22 -7.43
CA LYS A 82 -22.51 9.05 -8.24
C LYS A 82 -21.60 8.87 -9.47
N GLU A 83 -20.30 9.03 -9.27
CA GLU A 83 -19.30 8.84 -10.31
C GLU A 83 -18.42 7.64 -9.97
N TYR A 84 -17.83 7.02 -10.99
CA TYR A 84 -16.83 5.98 -10.78
C TYR A 84 -15.76 5.96 -11.87
N ILE A 85 -14.59 5.47 -11.50
CA ILE A 85 -13.51 5.11 -12.40
C ILE A 85 -13.34 3.61 -12.34
N LYS A 86 -13.21 2.96 -13.50
CA LYS A 86 -12.67 1.61 -13.59
C LYS A 86 -11.62 1.61 -14.69
N ALA A 87 -10.38 1.36 -14.33
CA ALA A 87 -9.23 1.46 -15.24
C ALA A 87 -8.23 0.35 -14.96
N ASP A 88 -7.59 -0.18 -16.01
CA ASP A 88 -6.45 -1.08 -15.85
C ASP A 88 -5.20 -0.29 -15.40
N TYR A 89 -4.15 -1.01 -14.97
CA TYR A 89 -2.91 -0.36 -14.52
C TYR A 89 -2.14 0.35 -15.65
N ASN A 90 -2.35 -0.02 -16.92
CA ASN A 90 -1.73 0.66 -18.05
C ASN A 90 -2.33 2.04 -18.29
N GLN A 91 -3.59 2.24 -17.90
CA GLN A 91 -4.26 3.55 -17.94
C GLN A 91 -3.88 4.46 -16.76
N MET A 92 -3.17 3.91 -15.77
CA MET A 92 -2.83 4.59 -14.52
C MET A 92 -1.37 5.05 -14.54
N ASP A 93 -1.11 6.09 -15.33
CA ASP A 93 0.22 6.70 -15.49
C ASP A 93 0.93 6.95 -14.16
N PHE A 94 0.19 7.42 -13.16
CA PHE A 94 0.72 7.68 -11.84
C PHE A 94 1.23 6.38 -11.16
N LEU A 95 0.45 5.31 -11.13
CA LEU A 95 0.85 4.05 -10.51
C LEU A 95 2.00 3.39 -11.29
N ARG A 96 1.86 3.33 -12.62
CA ARG A 96 2.86 2.75 -13.52
C ARG A 96 4.22 3.44 -13.39
N LYS A 97 4.23 4.79 -13.41
CA LYS A 97 5.47 5.58 -13.29
C LYS A 97 6.12 5.49 -11.91
N ASN A 98 5.39 5.07 -10.89
CA ASN A 98 5.91 4.85 -9.55
C ASN A 98 6.16 3.36 -9.24
N GLY A 99 6.14 2.47 -10.25
CA GLY A 99 6.42 1.05 -10.06
C GLY A 99 5.39 0.32 -9.20
N LEU A 100 4.18 0.89 -9.10
CA LEU A 100 3.09 0.35 -8.31
C LEU A 100 2.14 -0.42 -9.23
N ASN A 101 2.14 -1.74 -9.08
CA ASN A 101 1.09 -2.62 -9.60
C ASN A 101 0.30 -3.20 -8.41
N PHE A 102 -0.67 -4.08 -8.70
CA PHE A 102 -1.44 -4.74 -7.64
C PHE A 102 -0.56 -5.48 -6.64
N TYR A 103 0.43 -6.24 -7.09
CA TYR A 103 1.29 -7.04 -6.22
C TYR A 103 2.24 -6.20 -5.37
N SER A 104 2.75 -5.08 -5.90
CA SER A 104 3.50 -4.09 -5.11
C SER A 104 2.62 -3.51 -4.00
N LEU A 105 1.38 -3.12 -4.31
CA LEU A 105 0.43 -2.63 -3.31
C LEU A 105 0.08 -3.70 -2.28
N GLN A 106 -0.16 -4.94 -2.71
CA GLN A 106 -0.40 -6.07 -1.83
C GLN A 106 0.77 -6.26 -0.86
N ALA A 107 2.00 -6.31 -1.36
CA ALA A 107 3.17 -6.45 -0.49
C ALA A 107 3.26 -5.31 0.53
N LEU A 108 3.00 -4.07 0.11
CA LEU A 108 3.00 -2.90 1.00
C LEU A 108 1.92 -3.02 2.09
N PHE A 109 0.67 -3.27 1.74
CA PHE A 109 -0.43 -3.40 2.71
C PHE A 109 -0.25 -4.60 3.65
N TRP A 110 0.38 -5.67 3.17
CA TRP A 110 0.58 -6.93 3.90
C TRP A 110 1.94 -7.03 4.62
N ASN A 111 2.71 -5.94 4.68
CA ASN A 111 4.03 -5.88 5.34
C ASN A 111 5.03 -6.91 4.80
N GLN A 112 5.21 -6.94 3.48
CA GLN A 112 6.06 -7.91 2.78
C GLN A 112 7.17 -7.22 1.98
N LEU A 113 8.27 -7.94 1.79
CA LEU A 113 9.26 -7.61 0.75
C LEU A 113 8.61 -7.69 -0.63
N LEU A 114 9.13 -6.93 -1.59
CA LEU A 114 8.63 -6.96 -2.96
C LEU A 114 9.74 -6.77 -3.98
N LEU A 115 9.53 -7.38 -5.15
CA LEU A 115 10.26 -7.14 -6.38
C LEU A 115 9.22 -6.72 -7.43
N PRO A 116 9.47 -5.66 -8.22
CA PRO A 116 8.43 -5.06 -9.07
C PRO A 116 8.00 -5.92 -10.25
N ASP A 117 8.77 -6.94 -10.60
CA ASP A 117 8.63 -7.77 -11.82
C ASP A 117 7.91 -9.10 -11.58
N ARG A 118 7.50 -9.40 -10.34
CA ARG A 118 6.87 -10.68 -9.99
C ARG A 118 5.86 -10.53 -8.84
N PRO A 119 4.87 -11.44 -8.74
CA PRO A 119 3.80 -11.30 -7.77
C PRO A 119 4.19 -11.63 -6.32
N ARG A 120 5.29 -12.37 -6.12
CA ARG A 120 5.72 -12.86 -4.81
C ARG A 120 7.22 -13.11 -4.76
N ILE A 121 7.79 -12.99 -3.57
CA ILE A 121 9.17 -13.35 -3.26
C ILE A 121 9.27 -14.87 -3.08
N THR A 122 10.18 -15.50 -3.81
CA THR A 122 10.61 -16.88 -3.59
C THR A 122 11.86 -16.95 -2.72
N GLU A 123 12.21 -18.13 -2.24
CA GLU A 123 13.44 -18.30 -1.45
C GLU A 123 14.71 -17.92 -2.24
N SER A 124 14.76 -18.24 -3.53
CA SER A 124 15.88 -17.85 -4.40
C SER A 124 15.99 -16.33 -4.56
N ASP A 125 14.88 -15.60 -4.46
CA ASP A 125 14.86 -14.15 -4.61
C ASP A 125 15.48 -13.41 -3.42
N LEU A 126 15.55 -14.06 -2.25
CA LEU A 126 16.14 -13.47 -1.06
C LEU A 126 17.61 -13.08 -1.26
N ASN A 127 18.30 -13.73 -2.20
CA ASN A 127 19.68 -13.42 -2.56
C ASN A 127 19.85 -12.11 -3.37
N GLN A 128 18.75 -11.54 -3.88
CA GLN A 128 18.79 -10.27 -4.64
C GLN A 128 18.84 -9.05 -3.72
N PHE A 129 18.48 -9.20 -2.45
CA PHE A 129 18.48 -8.12 -1.47
C PHE A 129 19.85 -8.01 -0.80
N SER A 130 20.28 -6.78 -0.53
CA SER A 130 21.46 -6.49 0.29
C SER A 130 21.03 -6.09 1.70
N VAL A 131 21.78 -6.53 2.72
CA VAL A 131 21.50 -6.19 4.13
C VAL A 131 22.71 -5.49 4.73
N THR A 132 22.48 -4.34 5.36
CA THR A 132 23.51 -3.62 6.11
C THR A 132 23.37 -3.93 7.60
N PHE A 133 24.35 -4.64 8.16
CA PHE A 133 24.39 -4.94 9.60
C PHE A 133 25.18 -3.86 10.33
N GLY A 134 24.47 -2.99 11.06
CA GLY A 134 25.07 -1.84 11.77
C GLY A 134 25.15 -1.99 13.30
N GLY A 135 24.68 -3.11 13.86
CA GLY A 135 24.62 -3.33 15.32
C GLY A 135 23.53 -2.54 16.06
N GLY A 136 22.67 -1.82 15.33
CA GLY A 136 21.51 -1.10 15.89
C GLY A 136 20.28 -2.00 16.07
N SER A 137 19.15 -1.38 16.46
CA SER A 137 17.86 -2.05 16.62
C SER A 137 17.19 -2.47 15.30
N SER A 138 17.74 -2.03 14.16
CA SER A 138 17.23 -2.38 12.84
C SER A 138 18.37 -2.57 11.84
N ASN A 139 18.14 -3.44 10.87
CA ASN A 139 19.03 -3.67 9.74
C ASN A 139 18.36 -3.14 8.47
N PRO A 140 18.96 -2.15 7.78
CA PRO A 140 18.50 -1.73 6.45
C PRO A 140 18.65 -2.86 5.43
N ILE A 141 17.63 -3.03 4.59
CA ILE A 141 17.59 -3.94 3.46
C ILE A 141 17.41 -3.10 2.21
N THR A 142 18.13 -3.37 1.13
CA THR A 142 18.02 -2.63 -0.13
C THR A 142 17.92 -3.54 -1.35
N TYR A 143 17.24 -3.04 -2.37
CA TYR A 143 17.18 -3.60 -3.71
C TYR A 143 17.04 -2.45 -4.71
N SER A 144 17.82 -2.46 -5.80
CA SER A 144 17.78 -1.42 -6.83
C SER A 144 17.62 -2.07 -8.20
N THR A 145 16.76 -1.49 -9.04
CA THR A 145 16.54 -1.96 -10.41
C THR A 145 16.10 -0.82 -11.31
N GLY A 146 16.77 -0.65 -12.45
CA GLY A 146 16.58 0.51 -13.32
C GLY A 146 16.68 1.82 -12.54
N ASN A 147 15.63 2.64 -12.63
CA ASN A 147 15.53 3.92 -11.93
C ASN A 147 14.86 3.84 -10.54
N PHE A 148 14.59 2.63 -10.05
CA PHE A 148 13.97 2.40 -8.76
C PHE A 148 14.98 1.97 -7.71
N ASN A 149 14.85 2.55 -6.53
CA ASN A 149 15.48 2.09 -5.31
C ASN A 149 14.43 1.74 -4.27
N TYR A 150 14.50 0.52 -3.75
CA TYR A 150 13.67 0.00 -2.69
C TYR A 150 14.54 -0.17 -1.44
N ALA A 151 14.06 0.34 -0.32
CA ALA A 151 14.70 0.15 0.97
C ALA A 151 13.67 -0.26 2.01
N TRP A 152 14.06 -1.16 2.91
CA TRP A 152 13.27 -1.54 4.06
C TRP A 152 14.08 -1.37 5.32
N LEU A 153 13.42 -1.03 6.41
CA LEU A 153 13.99 -1.06 7.74
C LEU A 153 13.36 -2.22 8.51
N ALA A 154 14.15 -3.26 8.78
CA ALA A 154 13.70 -4.45 9.49
C ALA A 154 14.27 -4.49 10.91
N ASP A 155 13.47 -4.85 11.91
CA ASP A 155 13.95 -5.05 13.28
C ASP A 155 15.08 -6.09 13.30
N ALA A 156 16.17 -5.81 14.02
CA ALA A 156 17.36 -6.66 14.02
C ALA A 156 17.13 -8.01 14.72
N ASP A 157 16.23 -8.04 15.72
CA ASP A 157 15.92 -9.22 16.53
C ASP A 157 15.00 -10.20 15.80
N ASN A 158 13.95 -9.71 15.14
CA ASN A 158 12.85 -10.54 14.65
C ASN A 158 12.56 -10.36 13.15
N GLY A 159 13.24 -9.43 12.45
CA GLY A 159 13.11 -9.22 11.01
C GLY A 159 11.83 -8.50 10.58
N ARG A 160 11.01 -7.99 11.51
CA ARG A 160 9.76 -7.31 11.18
C ARG A 160 10.02 -5.98 10.46
N LEU A 161 9.32 -5.76 9.36
CA LEU A 161 9.44 -4.54 8.58
C LEU A 161 8.73 -3.38 9.29
N ARG A 162 9.48 -2.33 9.63
CA ARG A 162 9.00 -1.08 10.25
C ARG A 162 8.75 0.02 9.23
N GLN A 163 9.50 -0.01 8.14
CA GLN A 163 9.38 0.99 7.08
C GLN A 163 9.76 0.39 5.73
N THR A 164 9.11 0.87 4.68
CA THR A 164 9.47 0.68 3.27
C THR A 164 9.61 2.04 2.62
N ASP A 165 10.69 2.28 1.90
CA ASP A 165 10.91 3.44 1.06
C ASP A 165 11.08 3.00 -0.40
N ILE A 166 10.33 3.61 -1.31
CA ILE A 166 10.46 3.40 -2.75
C ILE A 166 10.77 4.77 -3.35
N THR A 167 11.91 4.87 -4.02
CA THR A 167 12.33 6.09 -4.72
C THR A 167 12.45 5.79 -6.20
N HIS A 168 11.90 6.66 -7.04
CA HIS A 168 12.04 6.59 -8.49
C HIS A 168 12.66 7.88 -9.00
N GLN A 169 13.68 7.76 -9.84
CA GLN A 169 14.35 8.90 -10.47
C GLN A 169 13.96 9.00 -11.95
N ASP A 170 13.31 10.11 -12.32
CA ASP A 170 12.96 10.39 -13.72
C ASP A 170 13.73 11.63 -14.20
N ALA A 171 14.44 11.51 -15.32
CA ALA A 171 15.26 12.59 -15.86
C ALA A 171 14.45 13.85 -16.21
N THR A 172 13.15 13.71 -16.49
CA THR A 172 12.27 14.82 -16.90
C THR A 172 11.36 15.31 -15.76
N ARG A 173 11.03 14.45 -14.80
CA ARG A 173 10.05 14.73 -13.72
C ARG A 173 10.69 14.85 -12.34
N GLY A 174 11.99 14.59 -12.23
CA GLY A 174 12.73 14.54 -10.98
C GLY A 174 12.40 13.29 -10.16
N THR A 175 12.69 13.36 -8.86
CA THR A 175 12.53 12.23 -7.95
C THR A 175 11.11 12.15 -7.39
N SER A 176 10.52 10.96 -7.40
CA SER A 176 9.35 10.62 -6.57
C SER A 176 9.74 9.67 -5.45
N ARG A 177 9.09 9.82 -4.30
CA ARG A 177 9.30 8.99 -3.12
C ARG A 177 7.98 8.57 -2.52
N LEU A 178 7.86 7.28 -2.24
CA LEU A 178 6.84 6.69 -1.38
C LEU A 178 7.52 6.18 -0.12
N THR A 179 7.03 6.58 1.04
CA THR A 179 7.46 6.04 2.34
C THR A 179 6.24 5.41 2.99
N TRP A 180 6.37 4.16 3.45
CA TRP A 180 5.34 3.40 4.13
C TRP A 180 5.85 2.98 5.51
N LYS A 181 5.18 3.39 6.58
CA LYS A 181 5.55 3.09 7.97
C LYS A 181 4.53 2.17 8.60
N TYR A 182 5.01 1.22 9.39
CA TYR A 182 4.20 0.18 10.02
C TYR A 182 4.30 0.27 11.54
N GLY A 183 3.16 0.11 12.21
CA GLY A 183 3.08 0.15 13.66
C GLY A 183 1.88 -0.62 14.20
N ASP A 184 1.74 -0.58 15.53
CA ASP A 184 0.65 -1.21 16.28
C ASP A 184 0.34 -2.64 15.82
N PHE A 185 1.36 -3.49 15.81
CA PHE A 185 1.22 -4.85 15.30
C PHE A 185 0.26 -5.67 16.18
N LYS A 186 -0.73 -6.33 15.56
CA LYS A 186 -1.70 -7.22 16.20
C LYS A 186 -1.51 -8.66 15.74
N GLY A 187 -1.84 -9.61 16.59
CA GLY A 187 -1.74 -11.04 16.26
C GLY A 187 -2.76 -11.47 15.22
N VAL A 188 -2.31 -12.25 14.23
CA VAL A 188 -3.13 -12.96 13.24
C VAL A 188 -2.62 -14.39 13.19
N GLY A 189 -3.26 -15.29 13.94
CA GLY A 189 -2.71 -16.62 14.21
C GLY A 189 -1.36 -16.51 14.93
N VAL A 190 -0.32 -17.12 14.36
CA VAL A 190 1.06 -17.11 14.89
C VAL A 190 1.94 -15.97 14.34
N LYS A 191 1.36 -15.09 13.52
CA LYS A 191 2.06 -13.98 12.86
C LYS A 191 1.51 -12.64 13.33
N MET A 192 2.18 -11.56 12.96
CA MET A 192 1.80 -10.21 13.35
C MET A 192 1.46 -9.38 12.11
N PHE A 193 0.36 -8.64 12.17
CA PHE A 193 -0.09 -7.73 11.11
C PHE A 193 -0.05 -6.28 11.61
N PRO A 194 0.43 -5.30 10.82
CA PRO A 194 0.44 -3.90 11.24
C PRO A 194 -0.96 -3.30 11.20
N ALA A 195 -1.57 -3.07 12.37
CA ALA A 195 -2.85 -2.39 12.46
C ALA A 195 -2.74 -0.87 12.26
N SER A 196 -1.53 -0.31 12.32
CA SER A 196 -1.26 1.08 11.93
C SER A 196 -0.35 1.12 10.70
N GLN A 197 -0.80 1.81 9.66
CA GLN A 197 -0.05 2.02 8.42
C GLN A 197 -0.13 3.48 8.03
N VAL A 198 1.02 4.13 7.87
CA VAL A 198 1.10 5.52 7.40
C VAL A 198 1.91 5.52 6.13
N PHE A 199 1.32 5.93 5.01
CA PHE A 199 2.05 6.10 3.77
C PHE A 199 2.02 7.55 3.31
N SER A 200 3.19 8.03 2.90
CA SER A 200 3.38 9.39 2.42
C SER A 200 4.07 9.38 1.08
N MET A 201 3.60 10.23 0.18
CA MET A 201 4.12 10.34 -1.17
C MET A 201 4.52 11.78 -1.47
N SER A 202 5.71 11.93 -2.03
CA SER A 202 6.20 13.19 -2.58
C SER A 202 6.70 13.00 -4.01
N SER A 203 6.54 14.04 -4.83
CA SER A 203 7.10 14.09 -6.18
C SER A 203 7.55 15.51 -6.50
N ALA A 204 8.76 15.62 -7.05
CA ALA A 204 9.30 16.90 -7.51
C ALA A 204 8.46 17.55 -8.64
N ALA A 205 7.62 16.77 -9.33
CA ALA A 205 6.73 17.27 -10.37
C ALA A 205 5.49 18.01 -9.84
N VAL A 206 5.18 17.90 -8.54
CA VAL A 206 4.03 18.58 -7.93
C VAL A 206 4.44 19.97 -7.47
N LYS A 207 3.91 21.01 -8.16
CA LYS A 207 4.13 22.42 -7.77
C LYS A 207 3.63 22.64 -6.34
N GLY A 208 4.48 23.21 -5.49
CA GLY A 208 4.18 23.43 -4.07
C GLY A 208 4.61 22.31 -3.12
N GLY A 209 5.26 21.24 -3.62
CA GLY A 209 5.82 20.19 -2.77
C GLY A 209 4.78 19.39 -1.98
N GLN A 210 3.53 19.39 -2.44
CA GLN A 210 2.45 18.77 -1.70
C GLN A 210 2.76 17.29 -1.44
N THR A 211 2.78 16.94 -0.16
CA THR A 211 2.95 15.57 0.30
C THR A 211 1.56 15.03 0.58
N LEU A 212 1.14 13.97 -0.11
CA LEU A 212 -0.06 13.25 0.26
C LEU A 212 0.33 12.25 1.34
N GLN A 213 -0.28 12.34 2.52
CA GLN A 213 -0.17 11.33 3.56
C GLN A 213 -1.54 10.70 3.79
N VAL A 214 -1.54 9.38 3.91
CA VAL A 214 -2.71 8.60 4.30
C VAL A 214 -2.32 7.75 5.49
N SER A 215 -3.12 7.83 6.55
CA SER A 215 -2.96 6.99 7.73
C SER A 215 -4.17 6.08 7.88
N ILE A 216 -3.91 4.79 8.07
CA ILE A 216 -4.90 3.75 8.33
C ILE A 216 -4.61 3.20 9.72
N LYS A 217 -5.57 3.35 10.63
CA LYS A 217 -5.55 2.72 11.94
C LYS A 217 -6.71 1.74 12.04
N MET A 218 -6.43 0.45 12.11
CA MET A 218 -7.43 -0.59 12.31
C MET A 218 -7.80 -0.65 13.80
N ASN A 219 -9.10 -0.66 14.08
CA ASN A 219 -9.60 -0.87 15.45
C ASN A 219 -9.51 -2.35 15.84
N GLU A 220 -9.63 -3.23 14.86
CA GLU A 220 -9.56 -4.67 14.98
C GLU A 220 -8.97 -5.28 13.70
N VAL A 221 -8.31 -6.44 13.82
CA VAL A 221 -7.80 -7.22 12.68
C VAL A 221 -8.48 -8.59 12.72
N LYS A 222 -9.33 -8.86 11.73
CA LYS A 222 -10.08 -10.11 11.57
C LYS A 222 -9.71 -10.79 10.26
N THR A 223 -10.10 -12.06 10.12
CA THR A 223 -9.84 -12.88 8.92
C THR A 223 -11.11 -13.38 8.26
N ASP A 224 -12.23 -12.68 8.46
CA ASP A 224 -13.54 -13.10 7.94
C ASP A 224 -13.53 -13.23 6.40
N GLU A 225 -14.19 -14.27 5.91
CA GLU A 225 -14.24 -14.60 4.47
C GLU A 225 -15.59 -14.26 3.81
N LYS A 226 -16.65 -14.12 4.62
CA LYS A 226 -18.04 -13.92 4.15
C LYS A 226 -18.28 -12.48 3.69
N TRP A 227 -17.72 -12.13 2.54
CA TRP A 227 -17.92 -10.84 1.87
C TRP A 227 -17.65 -10.92 0.37
N GLU A 228 -18.35 -10.06 -0.37
CA GLU A 228 -18.19 -9.89 -1.82
C GLU A 228 -16.86 -9.21 -2.15
N ALA A 229 -15.95 -9.92 -2.83
CA ALA A 229 -14.64 -9.38 -3.18
C ALA A 229 -14.67 -8.43 -4.38
N GLN A 230 -15.65 -8.57 -5.27
CA GLN A 230 -15.80 -7.70 -6.43
C GLN A 230 -16.98 -6.75 -6.24
N THR A 231 -16.79 -5.47 -6.60
CA THR A 231 -17.89 -4.52 -6.63
C THR A 231 -18.62 -4.55 -7.96
N THR A 232 -19.93 -4.78 -7.91
CA THR A 232 -20.84 -4.46 -9.01
C THR A 232 -21.28 -3.00 -8.90
N VAL A 233 -20.90 -2.19 -9.90
CA VAL A 233 -21.27 -0.77 -9.94
C VAL A 233 -22.71 -0.63 -10.41
N SER A 234 -23.51 0.17 -9.70
CA SER A 234 -24.89 0.42 -10.10
C SER A 234 -24.94 1.17 -11.44
N PRO A 235 -25.87 0.83 -12.35
CA PRO A 235 -26.07 1.55 -13.61
C PRO A 235 -26.37 3.05 -13.45
N LYS A 236 -26.77 3.49 -12.25
CA LYS A 236 -27.04 4.91 -11.93
C LYS A 236 -25.76 5.75 -11.82
N TYR A 237 -24.58 5.13 -11.83
CA TYR A 237 -23.31 5.82 -11.66
C TYR A 237 -22.70 6.15 -13.01
N LYS A 238 -22.17 7.38 -13.13
CA LYS A 238 -21.51 7.85 -14.34
C LYS A 238 -20.04 7.42 -14.32
N ARG A 239 -19.60 6.72 -15.38
CA ARG A 239 -18.18 6.43 -15.57
C ARG A 239 -17.44 7.72 -15.97
N VAL A 240 -16.35 8.03 -15.30
CA VAL A 240 -15.45 9.14 -15.65
C VAL A 240 -14.06 8.61 -16.01
N LYS A 241 -13.24 9.40 -16.70
CA LYS A 241 -11.88 8.97 -17.06
C LYS A 241 -10.99 9.03 -15.82
N ALA A 242 -10.08 8.05 -15.70
CA ALA A 242 -9.14 8.00 -14.58
C ALA A 242 -8.31 9.29 -14.46
N GLN A 243 -7.81 9.78 -15.60
CA GLN A 243 -7.01 11.01 -15.68
C GLN A 243 -7.72 12.23 -15.09
N ASP A 244 -9.04 12.35 -15.29
CA ASP A 244 -9.81 13.51 -14.85
C ASP A 244 -9.89 13.59 -13.31
N VAL A 245 -9.95 12.46 -12.61
CA VAL A 245 -10.02 12.44 -11.14
C VAL A 245 -8.64 12.52 -10.50
N PHE A 246 -7.61 11.89 -11.08
CA PHE A 246 -6.24 12.08 -10.59
C PHE A 246 -5.80 13.53 -10.73
N ASN A 247 -6.15 14.18 -11.84
CA ASN A 247 -5.92 15.62 -11.99
C ASN A 247 -6.68 16.44 -10.94
N LYS A 248 -7.91 16.05 -10.57
CA LYS A 248 -8.63 16.69 -9.45
C LYS A 248 -7.92 16.48 -8.11
N ILE A 249 -7.44 15.27 -7.81
CA ILE A 249 -6.80 14.96 -6.52
C ILE A 249 -5.40 15.59 -6.41
N LEU A 250 -4.64 15.63 -7.51
CA LEU A 250 -3.25 16.11 -7.53
C LEU A 250 -3.11 17.61 -7.81
N ASN A 251 -4.12 18.25 -8.43
CA ASN A 251 -4.14 19.70 -8.66
C ASN A 251 -5.07 20.46 -7.69
N MET A 252 -5.57 19.79 -6.66
CA MET A 252 -6.17 20.46 -5.49
C MET A 252 -5.07 21.04 -4.60
#